data_AF-Q2B748-F1
#
_entry.id   AF-Q2B748-F1
#
_cell.length_a   1.000
_cell.length_b   1.000
_cell.length_c   1.000
_cell.angle_alpha   90.00
_cell.angle_beta   90.00
_cell.angle_gamma   90.00
#
_symmetry.space_group_name_H-M   'P 1'
#
loop_
_entity.id
_entity.type
_entity.pdbx_description
1 polymer ?
#
loop_
_entity_poly.entity_id
_entity_poly.type
_entity_poly.pdbx_seq_one_letter_code
_entity_poly.pdbx_strand_id
1 'polypeptide(L)' 'MANQGYKVGPDAPEEVKYEVAREKDVPLQHGYNGRLTSREAGKVGGPIGGSMVKELIRLAQESLNKKQ' A
#
# COMPACT_ATOMS: atom_id res chain seq x y z
N MET A 1 8.50 -7.43 12.69
CA MET A 1 8.31 -5.96 12.58
C MET A 1 6.82 -5.72 12.72
N ALA A 2 6.43 -4.91 13.71
CA ALA A 2 5.07 -4.84 14.22
C ALA A 2 4.07 -4.48 13.10
N ASN A 3 3.04 -5.32 12.97
CA ASN A 3 1.82 -5.06 12.20
C ASN A 3 1.17 -3.78 12.73
N GLN A 4 1.55 -2.62 12.20
CA GLN A 4 0.66 -1.46 12.25
C GLN A 4 -0.59 -1.90 11.48
N GLY A 5 -1.75 -1.91 12.14
CA GLY A 5 -2.96 -2.62 11.75
C GLY A 5 -3.66 -2.13 10.48
N TYR A 6 -2.92 -1.60 9.51
CA TYR A 6 -3.41 -1.25 8.19
C TYR A 6 -3.81 -2.51 7.44
N LYS A 7 -5.12 -2.74 7.33
CA LYS A 7 -5.66 -3.85 6.56
C LYS A 7 -5.61 -3.49 5.08
N VAL A 8 -4.72 -4.14 4.34
CA VAL A 8 -4.75 -4.10 2.88
C VAL A 8 -5.93 -4.96 2.43
N GLY A 9 -7.03 -4.32 2.08
CA GLY A 9 -8.20 -5.00 1.51
C GLY A 9 -7.87 -5.55 0.12
N PRO A 10 -8.37 -6.75 -0.24
CA PRO A 10 -8.11 -7.36 -1.54
C PRO A 10 -8.72 -6.58 -2.71
N ASP A 11 -9.80 -5.83 -2.45
CA ASP A 11 -10.59 -5.15 -3.49
C ASP A 11 -10.06 -3.74 -3.83
N ALA A 12 -9.27 -3.13 -2.94
CA ALA A 12 -8.71 -1.79 -3.12
C ALA A 12 -7.41 -1.60 -2.29
N PRO A 13 -6.35 -2.39 -2.57
CA PRO A 13 -5.09 -2.30 -1.85
C PRO A 13 -4.46 -0.90 -1.89
N GLU A 14 -4.74 -0.13 -2.95
CA GLU A 14 -4.22 1.20 -3.18
C GLU A 14 -4.79 2.27 -2.26
N GLU A 15 -5.96 2.09 -1.65
CA GLU A 15 -6.60 3.12 -0.83
C GLU A 15 -5.91 3.31 0.53
N VAL A 16 -5.35 2.21 1.05
CA VAL A 16 -4.65 2.19 2.34
C VAL A 16 -3.51 3.21 2.40
N LYS A 17 -2.84 3.49 1.29
CA LYS A 17 -1.73 4.47 1.26
C LYS A 17 -2.20 5.88 1.60
N TYR A 18 -3.43 6.24 1.27
CA TYR A 18 -3.98 7.57 1.58
C TYR A 18 -4.41 7.66 3.04
N GLU A 19 -4.85 6.55 3.66
CA GLU A 19 -5.10 6.49 5.09
C GLU A 19 -3.82 6.67 5.89
N VAL A 20 -2.77 5.93 5.53
CA VAL A 20 -1.45 6.06 6.18
C VAL A 20 -0.88 7.46 5.97
N ALA A 21 -1.01 8.03 4.76
CA ALA A 21 -0.55 9.38 4.50
C ALA A 21 -1.24 10.43 5.39
N ARG A 22 -2.57 10.32 5.57
CA ARG A 22 -3.33 11.19 6.49
C ARG A 22 -2.87 11.03 7.93
N GLU A 23 -2.61 9.81 8.40
CA GLU A 23 -2.15 9.58 9.78
C GLU A 23 -0.71 10.07 10.02
N LYS A 24 0.13 10.08 8.98
CA LYS A 24 1.54 10.49 9.07
C LYS A 24 1.81 11.94 8.64
N ASP A 25 0.75 12.73 8.43
CA ASP A 25 0.80 14.11 7.94
C ASP A 25 1.63 14.26 6.65
N VAL A 26 1.48 13.31 5.73
CA VAL A 26 2.14 13.34 4.42
C VAL A 26 1.13 13.84 3.37
N PRO A 27 1.45 14.88 2.57
CA PRO A 27 0.53 15.44 1.57
C PRO A 27 0.49 14.57 0.31
N LEU A 28 0.11 13.31 0.47
CA LEU A 28 -0.09 12.37 -0.64
C LEU A 28 -1.45 12.63 -1.29
N GLN A 29 -1.45 12.87 -2.59
CA GLN A 29 -2.65 13.16 -3.39
C GLN A 29 -2.85 12.13 -4.49
N HIS A 30 -4.06 12.07 -5.07
CA HIS A 30 -4.25 11.34 -6.32
C HIS A 30 -3.48 12.04 -7.45
N GLY A 31 -2.84 11.25 -8.31
CA GLY A 31 -2.03 11.76 -9.42
C GLY A 31 -0.58 12.04 -9.03
N TYR A 32 -0.07 13.21 -9.43
CA TYR A 32 1.36 13.50 -9.35
C TYR A 32 1.79 13.91 -7.94
N ASN A 33 2.79 13.20 -7.40
CA ASN A 33 3.36 13.42 -6.07
C ASN A 33 4.88 13.68 -6.13
N GLY A 34 5.42 14.13 -7.27
CA GLY A 34 6.87 14.28 -7.44
C GLY A 34 7.53 15.37 -6.58
N ARG A 35 6.75 16.13 -5.82
CA ARG A 35 7.26 17.05 -4.79
C ARG A 35 7.48 16.38 -3.44
N LEU A 36 6.97 15.16 -3.23
CA LEU A 36 7.22 14.40 -2.00
C LEU A 36 8.70 14.00 -1.94
N THR A 37 9.29 14.21 -0.78
CA THR A 37 10.63 13.70 -0.49
C THR A 37 10.60 12.18 -0.37
N SER A 38 11.73 11.52 -0.61
CA SER A 38 11.88 10.07 -0.40
C SER A 38 11.56 9.66 1.03
N ARG A 39 11.80 10.55 2.00
CA ARG A 39 11.46 10.34 3.42
C ARG A 39 9.94 10.29 3.63
N GLU A 40 9.19 11.22 3.03
CA GLU A 40 7.73 11.26 3.09
C GLU A 40 7.11 10.04 2.39
N ALA A 41 7.60 9.70 1.21
CA ALA A 41 7.18 8.48 0.52
C ALA A 41 7.47 7.22 1.36
N GLY A 42 8.64 7.17 2.03
CA GLY A 42 9.01 6.08 2.93
C GLY A 42 8.13 6.00 4.18
N LYS A 43 7.68 7.13 4.76
CA LYS A 43 6.74 7.15 5.89
C LYS A 43 5.41 6.49 5.56
N VAL A 44 4.96 6.59 4.31
CA VAL A 44 3.73 5.96 3.83
C VAL A 44 3.98 4.51 3.41
N GLY A 45 4.97 4.27 2.55
CA GLY A 45 5.22 2.96 1.94
C GLY A 45 5.85 1.95 2.89
N GLY A 46 6.66 2.37 3.86
CA GLY A 46 7.34 1.47 4.79
C GLY A 46 6.39 0.58 5.60
N PRO A 47 5.35 1.13 6.24
CA PRO A 47 4.39 0.36 7.03
C PRO A 47 3.53 -0.65 6.23
N ILE A 48 3.24 -0.37 4.95
CA ILE A 48 2.24 -1.14 4.18
C ILE A 48 2.79 -1.85 2.95
N GLY A 49 3.97 -1.48 2.46
CA GLY A 49 4.47 -1.94 1.15
C GLY A 49 4.70 -3.45 1.11
N GLY A 50 5.27 -4.03 2.17
CA GLY A 50 5.54 -5.46 2.24
C GLY A 50 4.28 -6.32 2.29
N SER A 51 3.29 -5.93 3.12
CA SER A 51 2.01 -6.64 3.22
C SER A 51 1.20 -6.51 1.93
N MET A 52 1.22 -5.33 1.29
CA MET A 52 0.56 -5.10 0.01
C MET A 52 1.13 -5.98 -1.10
N VAL A 53 2.45 -6.03 -1.27
CA VAL A 53 3.09 -6.89 -2.29
C VAL A 53 2.77 -8.37 -2.04
N LYS A 54 2.78 -8.82 -0.79
CA LYS A 54 2.43 -10.20 -0.43
C LYS A 54 1.01 -10.55 -0.86
N GLU A 55 0.07 -9.63 -0.64
CA GLU A 55 -1.33 -9.81 -1.01
C GLU A 55 -1.55 -9.79 -2.53
N LEU A 56 -0.88 -8.88 -3.24
CA LEU A 56 -0.90 -8.85 -4.71
C LEU A 56 -0.39 -10.15 -5.32
N ILE A 57 0.67 -10.73 -4.75
CA ILE A 57 1.19 -12.04 -5.18
C ILE A 57 0.15 -13.15 -4.93
N ARG A 58 -0.49 -13.17 -3.76
CA ARG A 58 -1.56 -14.14 -3.45
C ARG A 58 -2.70 -14.07 -4.46
N LEU A 59 -3.19 -12.87 -4.75
CA LEU A 59 -4.27 -12.64 -5.73
C LEU A 59 -3.87 -13.08 -7.15
N ALA A 60 -2.62 -12.82 -7.55
CA ALA A 60 -2.09 -13.27 -8.83
C ALA A 60 -2.02 -14.81 -8.92
N GLN A 61 -1.55 -15.48 -7.86
CA GLN A 61 -1.51 -16.94 -7.79
C GLN A 61 -2.91 -17.56 -7.88
N GLU A 62 -3.89 -17.02 -7.15
CA GLU A 62 -5.28 -17.47 -7.23
C GLU A 62 -5.87 -17.28 -8.64
N SER A 63 -5.53 -16.18 -9.30
CA SER A 63 -5.97 -15.90 -10.67
C SER A 63 -5.37 -16.88 -11.69
N LEU A 64 -4.13 -17.34 -11.48
CA LEU A 64 -3.50 -18.35 -12.31
C LEU A 64 -4.13 -19.73 -12.10
N ASN A 65 -4.38 -20.10 -10.84
CA ASN A 65 -5.00 -21.40 -10.51
C ASN A 65 -6.44 -21.51 -11.01
N LYS A 66 -7.20 -20.40 -11.06
CA LYS A 66 -8.56 -20.37 -11.65
C LYS A 66 -8.60 -20.50 -13.17
N LYS A 67 -7.46 -20.30 -13.85
CA LYS A 67 -7.33 -20.39 -15.32
C LYS A 67 -6.82 -21.76 -15.80
N GLN A 68 -6.51 -22.68 -14.87
CA GLN A 68 -6.19 -24.08 -15.15
C GLN A 68 -7.43 -24.96 -14.97
#